data_AF-A0A9W4SJA6-F1
#
_entry.id   AF-A0A9W4SJA6-F1
#
_cell.length_a   1.000
_cell.length_b   1.000
_cell.length_c   1.000
_cell.angle_alpha   90.00
_cell.angle_beta   90.00
_cell.angle_gamma   90.00
#
_symmetry.space_group_name_H-M   'P 1'
#
loop_
_entity.id
_entity.type
_entity.pdbx_description
1 polymer ?
#
loop_
_entity_poly.entity_id
_entity_poly.type
_entity_poly.pdbx_seq_one_letter_code
_entity_poly.pdbx_strand_id
1 'polypeptide(L)'
;MGDFSVQYDLTGLSTQNTGGKVSKIRFDNTKQEFESNEILFATGSWDTPKENTLQLWNVEQSPFGLSEQANFKFSLLGKTTHEGDVTDLKFFGDNLILSSSSNGTLNAFQVRLLNLYIQ
;
A
#
# COMPACT_ATOMS: atom_id res chain seq x y z
N MET A 1 32.76 26.87 -15.81
CA MET A 1 31.36 26.44 -15.62
C MET A 1 31.31 25.76 -14.27
N GLY A 2 30.55 26.31 -13.32
CA GLY A 2 30.45 25.73 -11.97
C GLY A 2 29.65 24.45 -12.03
N ASP A 3 30.19 23.39 -11.45
CA ASP A 3 29.52 22.10 -11.30
C ASP A 3 28.46 22.26 -10.19
N PHE A 4 27.19 22.27 -10.54
CA PHE A 4 26.10 22.35 -9.57
C PHE A 4 25.81 20.93 -9.07
N SER A 5 26.29 20.60 -7.87
CA SER A 5 25.86 19.39 -7.18
C SER A 5 24.41 19.57 -6.72
N VAL A 6 23.48 18.77 -7.25
CA VAL A 6 22.11 18.72 -6.73
C VAL A 6 22.13 18.03 -5.38
N GLN A 7 21.66 18.72 -4.35
CA GLN A 7 21.45 18.16 -3.01
C GLN A 7 19.94 17.91 -2.80
N TYR A 8 19.60 16.73 -2.30
CA TYR A 8 18.23 16.36 -1.95
C TYR A 8 18.09 16.33 -0.42
N ASP A 9 16.97 16.83 0.09
CA ASP A 9 16.56 16.66 1.49
C ASP A 9 15.36 15.71 1.57
N LEU A 10 15.26 14.94 2.65
CA LEU A 10 14.19 13.98 2.91
C LEU A 10 13.50 14.32 4.23
N THR A 11 12.29 14.88 4.14
CA THR A 11 11.44 15.13 5.30
C THR A 11 10.43 14.01 5.46
N GLY A 12 10.37 13.40 6.65
CA GLY A 12 9.33 12.42 6.98
C GLY A 12 7.98 13.11 7.14
N LEU A 13 6.97 12.71 6.34
CA LEU A 13 5.66 13.37 6.32
C LEU A 13 4.61 12.67 7.19
N SER A 14 4.63 11.33 7.25
CA SER A 14 3.69 10.54 8.05
C SER A 14 4.21 9.11 8.27
N THR A 15 3.64 8.38 9.23
CA THR A 15 3.97 6.98 9.52
C THR A 15 2.72 6.24 9.99
N GLN A 16 2.49 5.05 9.45
CA GLN A 16 1.37 4.18 9.81
C GLN A 16 1.90 2.79 10.19
N ASN A 17 1.41 2.26 11.32
CA ASN A 17 1.70 0.88 11.74
C ASN A 17 0.79 -0.10 10.99
N THR A 18 1.35 -1.17 10.43
CA THR A 18 0.65 -2.23 9.68
C THR A 18 0.31 -3.46 10.52
N GLY A 19 0.83 -3.55 11.75
CA GLY A 19 0.66 -4.67 12.68
C GLY A 19 1.69 -5.80 12.54
N GLY A 20 2.70 -5.64 11.67
CA GLY A 20 3.75 -6.63 11.45
C GLY A 20 4.87 -6.10 10.53
N LYS A 21 5.90 -6.90 10.30
CA LYS A 21 6.99 -6.52 9.38
C LYS A 21 6.49 -6.56 7.94
N VAL A 22 6.82 -5.55 7.14
CA VAL A 22 6.40 -5.45 5.72
C VAL A 22 7.54 -5.92 4.82
N SER A 23 7.28 -6.87 3.93
CA SER A 23 8.25 -7.38 2.94
C SER A 23 8.04 -6.81 1.53
N LYS A 24 6.81 -6.37 1.23
CA LYS A 24 6.41 -5.86 -0.08
C LYS A 24 5.41 -4.71 0.06
N ILE A 25 5.59 -3.70 -0.78
CA ILE A 25 4.65 -2.60 -1.05
C ILE A 25 4.50 -2.51 -2.57
N ARG A 26 3.26 -2.38 -3.05
CA ARG A 26 2.94 -2.23 -4.48
C ARG A 26 1.82 -1.22 -4.65
N PHE A 27 2.03 -0.24 -5.52
CA PHE A 27 1.01 0.74 -5.88
C PHE A 27 0.11 0.16 -6.99
N ASP A 28 -1.18 0.45 -6.92
CA ASP A 28 -2.10 0.17 -8.01
C ASP A 28 -2.00 1.29 -9.05
N ASN A 29 -1.12 1.09 -10.04
CA ASN A 29 -0.90 2.05 -11.11
C ASN A 29 -2.05 2.10 -12.13
N THR A 30 -3.05 1.21 -12.03
CA THR A 30 -4.19 1.21 -12.96
C THR A 30 -5.20 2.32 -12.67
N LYS A 31 -5.19 2.87 -11.44
CA LYS A 31 -6.18 3.84 -10.95
C LYS A 31 -5.58 5.16 -10.48
N GLN A 32 -4.27 5.37 -10.66
CA GLN A 32 -3.62 6.64 -10.35
C GLN A 32 -3.72 7.58 -11.55
N GLU A 33 -4.78 8.39 -11.57
CA GLU A 33 -4.88 9.53 -12.48
C GLU A 33 -4.00 10.69 -11.98
N PHE A 34 -3.53 11.55 -12.90
CA PHE A 34 -2.62 12.67 -12.58
C PHE A 34 -3.18 13.64 -11.52
N GLU A 35 -4.51 13.78 -11.44
CA GLU A 35 -5.20 14.67 -10.49
C GLU A 35 -5.70 13.96 -9.24
N SER A 36 -5.48 12.65 -9.11
CA SER A 36 -5.93 11.88 -7.95
C SER A 36 -5.10 12.22 -6.72
N ASN A 37 -5.78 12.66 -5.65
CA ASN A 37 -5.20 12.77 -4.32
C ASN A 37 -5.24 11.44 -3.55
N GLU A 38 -5.70 10.37 -4.19
CA GLU A 38 -5.82 9.04 -3.61
C GLU A 38 -4.73 8.10 -4.14
N ILE A 39 -4.05 7.44 -3.22
CA ILE A 39 -2.98 6.49 -3.50
C ILE A 39 -3.43 5.11 -2.98
N LEU A 40 -3.84 4.25 -3.90
CA LEU A 40 -4.14 2.85 -3.61
C LEU A 40 -2.88 2.00 -3.68
N PHE A 41 -2.61 1.22 -2.64
CA PHE A 41 -1.47 0.30 -2.60
C PHE A 41 -1.76 -0.92 -1.72
N ALA A 42 -1.02 -2.00 -1.96
CA ALA A 42 -1.09 -3.20 -1.14
C ALA A 42 0.25 -3.50 -0.47
N THR A 43 0.19 -4.10 0.72
CA THR A 43 1.35 -4.55 1.48
C THR A 43 1.27 -6.03 1.78
N GLY A 44 2.42 -6.71 1.72
CA GLY A 44 2.59 -8.08 2.20
C GLY A 44 3.55 -8.15 3.37
N SER A 45 3.23 -8.97 4.37
CA SER A 45 4.07 -9.15 5.56
C SER A 45 4.96 -10.38 5.50
N TRP A 46 5.92 -10.43 6.41
CA TRP A 46 6.79 -11.57 6.65
C TRP A 46 7.13 -11.69 8.14
N ASP A 47 7.67 -12.84 8.54
CA ASP A 47 8.25 -13.09 9.88
C ASP A 47 7.28 -12.67 11.01
N THR A 48 6.01 -13.03 10.83
CA THR A 48 4.95 -12.78 11.81
C THR A 48 4.60 -14.11 12.52
N PRO A 49 4.74 -14.22 13.86
CA PRO A 49 4.63 -15.49 14.58
C PRO A 49 3.29 -16.23 14.51
N LYS A 50 2.21 -15.54 14.12
CA LYS A 50 0.86 -16.13 14.02
C LYS A 50 0.53 -16.40 12.55
N GLU A 51 0.31 -15.35 11.78
CA GLU A 51 -0.01 -15.43 10.35
C GLU A 51 0.50 -14.19 9.64
N ASN A 52 1.05 -14.35 8.44
CA ASN A 52 1.35 -13.23 7.57
C ASN A 52 0.07 -12.69 6.95
N THR A 53 0.14 -11.48 6.41
CA THR A 53 -1.03 -10.74 5.96
C THR A 53 -0.77 -10.05 4.64
N LEU A 54 -1.84 -9.97 3.85
CA LEU A 54 -1.97 -9.02 2.77
C LEU A 54 -2.97 -7.94 3.18
N GLN A 55 -2.61 -6.69 2.95
CA GLN A 55 -3.42 -5.54 3.31
C GLN A 55 -3.54 -4.61 2.11
N LEU A 56 -4.74 -4.08 1.90
CA LEU A 56 -5.04 -3.07 0.88
C LEU A 56 -5.27 -1.73 1.59
N TRP A 57 -4.62 -0.69 1.11
CA TRP A 57 -4.55 0.62 1.75
C TRP A 57 -4.89 1.73 0.77
N ASN A 58 -5.59 2.75 1.25
CA ASN A 58 -5.70 4.05 0.60
C ASN A 58 -4.89 5.09 1.40
N VAL A 59 -4.21 6.00 0.71
CA VAL A 59 -3.75 7.26 1.30
C VAL A 59 -4.46 8.40 0.61
N GLU A 60 -5.14 9.23 1.40
CA GLU A 60 -5.67 10.52 0.94
C GLU A 60 -4.65 11.60 1.31
N GLN A 61 -4.17 12.34 0.32
CA GLN A 61 -3.45 13.58 0.53
C GLN A 61 -4.47 14.73 0.63
N SER A 62 -4.56 15.37 1.80
CA SER A 62 -5.35 16.60 1.89
C SER A 62 -4.63 17.70 1.09
N PRO A 63 -5.33 18.46 0.23
CA PRO A 63 -4.75 19.60 -0.45
C PRO A 63 -4.10 20.55 0.57
N PHE A 64 -2.99 21.18 0.19
CA PHE A 64 -2.36 22.21 1.01
C PHE A 64 -3.38 23.32 1.33
N GLY A 65 -3.93 23.29 2.54
CA GLY A 65 -4.70 24.39 3.13
C GLY A 65 -3.78 25.43 3.75
N LEU A 66 -4.26 26.18 4.74
CA LEU A 66 -3.47 27.16 5.50
C LEU A 66 -2.31 26.55 6.34
N SER A 67 -2.17 25.23 6.35
CA SER A 67 -1.04 24.53 6.96
C SER A 67 0.04 24.28 5.91
N GLU A 68 1.28 24.67 6.20
CA GLU A 68 2.45 24.48 5.31
C GLU A 68 2.88 23.00 5.15
N GLN A 69 2.12 22.06 5.71
CA GLN A 69 2.45 20.63 5.75
C GLN A 69 1.34 19.81 5.11
N ALA A 70 1.72 18.96 4.16
CA ALA A 70 0.81 17.98 3.58
C ALA A 70 0.35 16.99 4.66
N ASN A 71 -0.97 16.76 4.74
CA ASN A 71 -1.54 15.78 5.67
C ASN A 71 -1.93 14.51 4.90
N PHE A 72 -1.43 13.37 5.37
CA PHE A 72 -1.68 12.05 4.77
C PHE A 72 -2.55 11.23 5.72
N LYS A 73 -3.72 10.84 5.24
CA LYS A 73 -4.64 9.97 5.97
C LYS A 73 -4.59 8.56 5.39
N PHE A 74 -4.09 7.62 6.18
CA PHE A 74 -4.03 6.20 5.82
C PHE A 74 -5.34 5.50 6.21
N SER A 75 -5.93 4.78 5.27
CA SER A 75 -7.13 3.97 5.49
C SER A 75 -6.86 2.53 5.10
N LEU A 76 -7.02 1.59 6.05
CA LEU A 76 -6.99 0.16 5.75
C LEU A 76 -8.32 -0.25 5.12
N LEU A 77 -8.31 -0.53 3.81
CA LEU A 77 -9.51 -0.90 3.06
C LEU A 77 -9.84 -2.39 3.19
N GLY A 78 -8.81 -3.24 3.34
CA GLY A 78 -9.00 -4.68 3.42
C GLY A 78 -7.77 -5.39 3.97
N LYS A 79 -8.00 -6.54 4.60
CA LYS A 79 -6.95 -7.39 5.16
C LYS A 79 -7.36 -8.85 5.01
N THR A 80 -6.42 -9.69 4.59
CA THR A 80 -6.55 -11.14 4.61
C THR A 80 -5.29 -11.78 5.16
N THR A 81 -5.45 -13.00 5.65
CA THR A 81 -4.34 -13.85 6.07
C THR A 81 -3.61 -14.37 4.82
N HIS A 82 -2.32 -14.63 4.95
CA HIS A 82 -1.46 -15.17 3.92
C HIS A 82 -0.59 -16.27 4.52
N GLU A 83 -0.64 -17.47 3.94
CA GLU A 83 0.15 -18.60 4.41
C GLU A 83 1.59 -18.46 3.93
N GLY A 84 2.56 -18.55 4.85
CA GLY A 84 3.97 -18.28 4.58
C GLY A 84 4.26 -16.78 4.33
N ASP A 85 5.54 -16.45 4.19
CA ASP A 85 5.98 -15.06 3.99
C ASP A 85 5.62 -14.58 2.59
N VAL A 86 5.15 -13.34 2.46
CA VAL A 86 4.92 -12.75 1.14
C VAL A 86 6.28 -12.45 0.50
N THR A 87 6.64 -13.23 -0.52
CA THR A 87 7.93 -13.10 -1.22
C THR A 87 7.86 -12.14 -2.40
N ASP A 88 6.71 -12.04 -3.08
CA ASP A 88 6.39 -10.99 -4.05
C ASP A 88 4.88 -10.71 -4.08
N LEU A 89 4.52 -9.55 -4.65
CA LEU A 89 3.18 -9.03 -4.75
C LEU A 89 3.02 -8.23 -6.04
N LYS A 90 1.88 -8.33 -6.72
CA LYS A 90 1.53 -7.53 -7.91
C LYS A 90 0.03 -7.30 -8.01
N PHE A 91 -0.36 -6.11 -8.47
CA PHE A 91 -1.69 -5.91 -9.03
C PHE A 91 -1.72 -6.49 -10.45
N PHE A 92 -2.84 -7.09 -10.83
CA PHE A 92 -3.08 -7.65 -12.15
C PHE A 92 -4.50 -7.33 -12.62
N GLY A 93 -4.62 -6.59 -13.72
CA GLY A 93 -5.91 -6.05 -14.15
C GLY A 93 -6.53 -5.14 -13.08
N ASP A 94 -7.86 -5.02 -13.09
CA ASP A 94 -8.56 -3.98 -12.31
C ASP A 94 -8.89 -4.41 -10.87
N ASN A 95 -8.85 -5.71 -10.58
CA ASN A 95 -9.36 -6.26 -9.34
C ASN A 95 -8.63 -7.51 -8.81
N LEU A 96 -7.45 -7.86 -9.34
CA LEU A 96 -6.67 -8.98 -8.80
C LEU A 96 -5.36 -8.51 -8.20
N ILE A 97 -4.99 -9.17 -7.11
CA ILE A 97 -3.67 -9.10 -6.50
C ILE A 97 -3.10 -10.52 -6.52
N LEU A 98 -1.93 -10.68 -7.12
CA LEU A 98 -1.18 -11.93 -7.15
C LEU A 98 -0.02 -11.85 -6.14
N SER A 99 0.19 -12.92 -5.38
CA SER A 99 1.35 -13.03 -4.48
C SER A 99 2.06 -14.38 -4.65
N SER A 100 3.35 -14.38 -4.30
CA SER A 100 4.13 -15.60 -4.09
C SER A 100 4.46 -15.76 -2.61
N SER A 101 4.58 -17.00 -2.16
CA SER A 101 4.84 -17.36 -0.76
C SER A 101 6.16 -18.10 -0.58
N SER A 102 6.77 -17.99 0.61
CA SER A 102 7.95 -18.77 0.99
C SER A 102 7.67 -20.27 1.11
N ASN A 103 6.41 -20.70 1.22
CA ASN A 103 6.03 -22.12 1.19
C ASN A 103 5.93 -22.72 -0.23
N GLY A 104 6.27 -21.95 -1.27
CA GLY A 104 6.24 -22.40 -2.67
C GLY A 104 4.88 -22.27 -3.36
N THR A 105 3.92 -21.58 -2.75
CA THR A 105 2.59 -21.33 -3.35
C THR A 105 2.49 -19.98 -4.07
N LEU A 106 1.57 -19.91 -5.02
CA LEU A 106 1.09 -18.68 -5.64
C LEU A 106 -0.38 -18.48 -5.26
N ASN A 107 -0.75 -17.24 -4.94
CA ASN A 107 -2.10 -16.92 -4.51
C ASN A 107 -2.67 -15.80 -5.38
N ALA A 108 -3.98 -15.86 -5.63
CA ALA A 108 -4.73 -14.81 -6.32
C ALA A 108 -5.85 -14.32 -5.41
N PHE A 109 -5.86 -13.02 -5.13
CA PHE A 109 -6.84 -12.36 -4.29
C PHE A 109 -7.67 -11.41 -5.13
N GLN A 110 -8.99 -11.48 -5.00
CA GLN A 110 -9.88 -10.54 -5.67
C GLN A 110 -10.18 -9.35 -4.76
N VAL A 111 -9.89 -8.14 -5.24
CA VAL A 111 -10.29 -6.88 -4.63
C VAL A 111 -11.76 -6.63 -4.95
N ARG A 112 -12.61 -6.57 -3.93
CA ARG A 112 -14.05 -6.29 -4.07
C ARG A 112 -14.43 -5.11 -3.19
N LEU A 113 -15.22 -4.19 -3.73
CA LEU A 113 -15.90 -3.18 -2.94
C LEU A 113 -17.07 -3.85 -2.20
N LEU A 114 -17.03 -3.83 -0.88
CA LEU A 114 -18.16 -4.24 -0.05
C LEU A 114 -19.02 -2.99 0.17
N ASN A 115 -20.12 -2.87 -0.58
CA ASN A 115 -21.14 -1.87 -0.28
C ASN A 115 -21.87 -2.31 1.00
N LEU A 116 -21.42 -1.80 2.14
CA LEU A 116 -22.15 -1.94 3.39
C LEU A 116 -23.29 -0.92 3.37
N TYR A 117 -24.50 -1.37 3.03
CA TYR A 117 -25.70 -0.59 3.30
C TYR A 117 -25.84 -0.43 4.81
N ILE A 118 -25.73 0.80 5.30
CA ILE A 118 -26.16 1.16 6.66
C ILE A 118 -27.67 1.38 6.56
N GLN A 119 -28.46 0.52 7.24
CA GLN A 119 -29.89 0.73 7.45
C GLN A 119 -30.13 1.82 8.50
#